data_AF-A0A0Q8E872-F1
#
_entry.id   AF-A0A0Q8E872-F1
#
_cell.length_a   1.000
_cell.length_b   1.000
_cell.length_c   1.000
_cell.angle_alpha   90.00
_cell.angle_beta   90.00
_cell.angle_gamma   90.00
#
_symmetry.space_group_name_H-M   'P 1'
#
loop_
_entity.id
_entity.type
_entity.pdbx_description
1 polymer ?
#
loop_
_entity_poly.entity_id
_entity_poly.type
_entity_poly.pdbx_seq_one_letter_code
_entity_poly.pdbx_strand_id
1 'polypeptide(L)'
;MTVPNDAFRRFQEELAAIDRKEHLPADVPVADQRLANARADFLSLRKRYGLTVADVVAFFPEEEGIAYLQQLIAASEAKPVRRRKSPAAD
;
A
#
# COMPACT_ATOMS: atom_id res chain seq x y z
N MET A 1 30.93 -15.71 36.94
CA MET A 1 31.45 -15.05 35.72
C MET A 1 31.01 -13.60 35.74
N THR A 2 31.94 -12.66 35.94
CA THR A 2 31.64 -11.22 35.84
C THR A 2 31.67 -10.85 34.37
N VAL A 3 30.52 -10.55 33.77
CA VAL A 3 30.47 -10.05 32.39
C VAL A 3 31.19 -8.70 32.37
N PRO A 4 32.23 -8.51 31.54
CA PRO A 4 32.95 -7.24 31.47
C PRO A 4 31.97 -6.13 31.12
N ASN A 5 31.99 -5.01 31.84
CA ASN A 5 31.07 -3.88 31.66
C ASN A 5 31.08 -3.35 30.20
N ASP A 6 32.22 -3.54 29.51
CA ASP A 6 32.42 -3.21 28.10
C ASP A 6 31.59 -4.08 27.15
N ALA A 7 31.34 -5.35 27.50
CA ALA A 7 30.52 -6.24 26.68
C ALA A 7 29.06 -5.80 26.69
N PHE A 8 28.56 -5.34 27.84
CA PHE A 8 27.20 -4.80 27.95
C PHE A 8 27.06 -3.48 27.20
N ARG A 9 28.05 -2.57 27.30
CA ARG A 9 28.03 -1.32 26.52
C ARG A 9 28.04 -1.57 25.02
N ARG A 10 28.88 -2.48 24.53
CA ARG A 10 28.89 -2.86 23.11
C ARG A 10 27.56 -3.43 22.66
N PHE A 11 26.95 -4.28 23.47
CA PHE A 11 25.63 -4.83 23.18
C PHE A 11 24.54 -3.74 23.14
N GLN A 12 24.58 -2.79 24.06
CA GLN A 12 23.69 -1.63 24.05
C GLN A 12 23.90 -0.74 22.81
N GLU A 13 25.15 -0.54 22.38
CA GLU A 13 25.47 0.19 21.16
C GLU A 13 25.00 -0.56 19.90
N GLU A 14 25.13 -1.88 19.86
CA GLU A 14 24.61 -2.72 18.77
C GLU A 14 23.08 -2.65 18.71
N LEU A 15 22.37 -2.75 19.85
CA LEU A 15 20.92 -2.60 19.90
C LEU A 15 20.48 -1.19 19.47
N ALA A 16 21.13 -0.14 19.98
CA ALA A 16 20.82 1.23 19.59
C ALA A 16 21.08 1.51 18.10
N ALA A 17 22.07 0.83 17.49
CA ALA A 17 22.32 0.93 16.06
C ALA A 17 21.27 0.20 15.21
N ILE A 18 20.69 -0.89 15.71
CA ILE A 18 19.57 -1.59 15.06
C ILE A 18 18.30 -0.74 15.16
N ASP A 19 18.00 -0.21 16.34
CA ASP A 19 16.82 0.63 16.59
C ASP A 19 16.83 1.90 15.72
N ARG A 20 17.99 2.56 15.60
CA ARG A 20 18.17 3.69 14.66
C ARG A 20 17.98 3.30 13.20
N LYS A 21 18.27 2.04 12.81
CA LYS A 21 18.05 1.56 11.44
C LYS A 21 16.59 1.25 11.15
N GLU A 22 15.84 0.74 12.13
CA GLU A 22 14.40 0.50 12.00
C GLU A 22 13.57 1.80 12.08
N HIS A 23 14.02 2.78 12.86
CA HIS A 23 13.36 4.08 13.00
C HIS A 23 13.78 5.13 11.95
N LEU A 24 14.75 4.83 11.08
CA LEU A 24 14.89 5.60 9.84
C LEU A 24 13.60 5.39 9.04
N PRO A 25 13.00 6.44 8.46
CA PRO A 25 11.86 6.26 7.58
C PRO A 25 12.35 5.35 6.45
N ALA A 26 11.91 4.08 6.46
CA ALA A 26 12.19 3.16 5.38
C ALA A 26 11.88 3.90 4.08
N ASP A 27 12.90 4.12 3.25
CA ASP A 27 12.85 5.00 2.07
C ASP A 27 11.50 4.90 1.38
N VAL A 28 10.64 5.89 1.64
CA VAL A 28 9.33 6.08 1.01
C VAL A 28 9.38 5.87 -0.52
N PRO A 29 10.45 6.29 -1.25
CA PRO A 29 10.54 6.00 -2.69
C PRO A 29 10.56 4.50 -3.03
N VAL A 30 11.09 3.62 -2.18
CA VAL A 30 11.16 2.18 -2.45
C VAL A 30 9.78 1.52 -2.32
N ALA A 31 8.98 1.94 -1.34
CA ALA A 31 7.62 1.44 -1.16
C ALA A 31 6.71 1.82 -2.34
N ASP A 32 6.78 3.08 -2.76
CA ASP A 32 6.03 3.58 -3.92
C ASP A 32 6.45 2.88 -5.22
N GLN A 33 7.75 2.63 -5.39
CA GLN A 33 8.27 1.94 -6.57
C GLN A 33 7.87 0.44 -6.58
N ARG A 34 7.87 -0.22 -5.43
CA ARG A 34 7.34 -1.59 -5.28
C ARG A 34 5.86 -1.65 -5.64
N LEU A 35 5.07 -0.69 -5.16
CA LEU A 35 3.63 -0.61 -5.45
C LEU A 35 3.40 -0.34 -6.95
N ALA A 36 4.19 0.53 -7.57
CA ALA A 36 4.12 0.80 -9.00
C ALA A 36 4.41 -0.45 -9.85
N ASN A 37 5.43 -1.23 -9.48
CA ASN A 37 5.77 -2.48 -10.15
C ASN A 37 4.66 -3.51 -10.00
N ALA A 38 4.16 -3.73 -8.77
CA ALA A 38 3.06 -4.65 -8.51
C ALA A 38 1.79 -4.28 -9.30
N ARG A 39 1.51 -2.96 -9.44
CA ARG A 39 0.40 -2.47 -10.26
C ARG A 39 0.59 -2.78 -11.74
N ALA A 40 1.80 -2.64 -12.27
CA ALA A 40 2.12 -2.96 -13.67
C ALA A 40 1.97 -4.45 -13.96
N ASP A 41 2.43 -5.31 -13.04
CA ASP A 41 2.30 -6.76 -13.13
C ASP A 41 0.84 -7.20 -13.12
N PHE A 42 0.04 -6.65 -12.19
CA PHE A 42 -1.40 -6.91 -12.12
C PHE A 42 -2.13 -6.52 -13.41
N LEU A 43 -1.81 -5.35 -13.99
CA LEU A 43 -2.44 -4.92 -15.26
C LEU A 43 -2.07 -5.84 -16.42
N SER A 44 -0.87 -6.39 -16.42
CA SER A 44 -0.42 -7.35 -17.43
C SER A 44 -1.16 -8.70 -17.30
N LEU A 45 -1.31 -9.20 -16.08
CA LEU A 45 -2.11 -10.40 -15.77
C LEU A 45 -3.58 -10.19 -16.14
N ARG A 46 -4.14 -9.03 -15.80
CA ARG A 46 -5.51 -8.66 -16.14
C ARG A 46 -5.78 -8.73 -17.64
N LYS A 47 -4.89 -8.17 -18.46
CA LYS A 47 -5.02 -8.21 -19.93
C LYS A 47 -4.88 -9.62 -20.48
N ARG A 48 -3.96 -10.42 -19.94
CA ARG A 48 -3.68 -11.79 -20.44
C ARG A 48 -4.80 -12.78 -20.13
N TYR A 49 -5.39 -12.68 -18.94
CA TYR A 49 -6.39 -13.65 -18.45
C TYR A 49 -7.81 -13.09 -18.37
N GLY A 50 -8.03 -11.84 -18.77
CA GLY A 50 -9.36 -11.23 -18.71
C GLY A 50 -9.87 -11.00 -17.29
N LEU A 51 -8.97 -10.84 -16.31
CA LEU A 51 -9.37 -10.71 -14.90
C LEU A 51 -10.30 -9.51 -14.69
N THR A 52 -11.32 -9.74 -13.89
CA THR A 52 -12.31 -8.77 -13.48
C THR A 52 -12.12 -8.39 -12.01
N VAL A 53 -12.83 -7.35 -11.58
CA VAL A 53 -12.85 -6.97 -10.15
C VAL A 53 -13.42 -8.12 -9.30
N ALA A 54 -14.38 -8.88 -9.84
CA ALA A 54 -14.97 -10.03 -9.14
C ALA A 54 -13.92 -11.10 -8.83
N ASP A 55 -13.01 -11.38 -9.78
CA ASP A 55 -11.95 -12.38 -9.60
C ASP A 55 -10.96 -11.98 -8.50
N VAL A 56 -10.72 -10.68 -8.31
CA VAL A 56 -9.85 -10.17 -7.23
C VAL A 56 -10.57 -10.19 -5.89
N VAL A 57 -11.85 -9.78 -5.87
CA VAL A 57 -12.68 -9.75 -4.66
C VAL A 57 -12.91 -11.16 -4.10
N ALA A 58 -12.95 -12.19 -4.95
CA ALA A 58 -13.09 -13.58 -4.53
C ALA A 58 -11.93 -14.11 -3.66
N PHE A 59 -10.77 -13.44 -3.64
CA PHE A 59 -9.64 -13.81 -2.78
C PHE A 59 -9.71 -13.17 -1.37
N PHE A 60 -10.64 -12.25 -1.13
CA PHE A 60 -10.81 -11.62 0.18
C PHE A 60 -11.86 -12.39 1.01
N PRO A 61 -11.73 -12.42 2.34
CA PRO A 61 -12.83 -12.80 3.22
C PRO A 61 -14.07 -11.95 2.92
N GLU A 62 -15.26 -12.55 2.93
CA GLU A 62 -16.51 -11.88 2.53
C GLU A 62 -16.74 -10.56 3.30
N GLU A 63 -16.42 -10.55 4.60
CA GLU A 63 -16.55 -9.40 5.48
C GLU A 63 -15.63 -8.23 5.08
N GLU A 64 -14.41 -8.51 4.63
CA GLU A 64 -13.43 -7.49 4.27
C GLU A 64 -13.66 -6.94 2.85
N GLY A 65 -14.08 -7.80 1.92
CA GLY A 65 -14.34 -7.42 0.53
C GLY A 65 -15.53 -6.47 0.41
N ILE A 66 -16.63 -6.75 1.10
CA ILE A 66 -17.85 -5.93 1.03
C ILE A 66 -17.61 -4.55 1.66
N ALA A 67 -16.97 -4.50 2.83
CA ALA A 67 -16.64 -3.24 3.49
C ALA A 67 -15.75 -2.34 2.61
N TYR A 68 -14.75 -2.92 1.94
CA TYR A 68 -13.88 -2.19 1.01
C TYR A 68 -14.66 -1.62 -0.19
N LEU A 69 -15.55 -2.42 -0.80
CA LEU A 69 -16.38 -1.96 -1.90
C LEU A 69 -17.35 -0.86 -1.48
N GLN A 70 -17.97 -0.97 -0.30
CA GLN A 70 -18.84 0.06 0.26
C GLN A 70 -18.08 1.38 0.50
N GLN A 71 -16.85 1.30 1.02
CA GLN A 71 -16.00 2.48 1.19
C GLN A 71 -15.66 3.15 -0.15
N LEU A 72 -15.34 2.36 -1.19
CA LEU A 72 -15.08 2.89 -2.54
C LEU A 72 -16.31 3.59 -3.13
N ILE A 73 -17.49 3.00 -2.98
CA ILE A 73 -18.75 3.59 -3.46
C ILE A 73 -19.01 4.91 -2.74
N ALA A 74 -18.96 4.92 -1.40
CA ALA A 74 -19.16 6.13 -0.61
C ALA A 74 -18.17 7.25 -0.97
N ALA A 75 -16.89 6.92 -1.19
CA ALA A 75 -15.88 7.87 -1.63
C ALA A 75 -16.15 8.43 -3.04
N SER A 76 -16.76 7.63 -3.92
CA SER A 76 -17.12 8.05 -5.28
C SER A 76 -18.37 8.93 -5.31
N GLU A 77 -19.39 8.63 -4.51
CA GLU A 77 -20.63 9.41 -4.39
C GLU A 77 -20.39 10.77 -3.72
N ALA A 78 -19.47 10.81 -2.75
CA ALA A 78 -19.06 12.04 -2.09
C ALA A 78 -18.33 13.03 -3.02
N LYS A 79 -17.83 12.59 -4.18
CA LYS A 79 -17.17 13.45 -5.16
C LYS A 79 -18.19 13.89 -6.22
N PRO A 80 -18.77 15.10 -6.14
CA PRO A 80 -19.73 15.55 -7.14
C PRO A 80 -19.04 15.63 -8.51
N VAL A 81 -19.43 14.74 -9.41
CA VAL A 81 -19.03 14.76 -10.82
C VAL A 81 -19.65 16.01 -11.44
N ARG A 82 -18.90 17.12 -11.46
CA ARG A 82 -19.28 18.31 -12.23
C ARG A 82 -19.32 17.92 -13.71
N ARG A 83 -20.50 17.58 -14.22
CA ARG A 83 -20.78 17.52 -15.66
C ARG A 83 -20.54 18.93 -16.21
N ARG A 84 -19.37 19.15 -16.84
CA ARG A 84 -19.16 20.34 -17.67
C ARG A 84 -20.12 20.21 -18.85
N LYS A 85 -21.17 21.03 -18.86
CA LYS A 85 -22.03 21.21 -20.02
C LYS A 85 -21.20 21.95 -21.06
N SER A 86 -20.83 21.27 -22.15
CA SER A 86 -20.26 21.93 -23.32
C SER A 86 -21.28 22.95 -23.85
N PRO A 87 -20.90 24.21 -24.10
CA PRO A 87 -21.77 25.13 -24.79
C PRO A 87 -21.93 24.66 -26.24
N ALA A 88 -23.18 24.52 -26.67
CA ALA A 88 -23.51 24.36 -28.08
C ALA A 88 -23.06 25.64 -28.80
N ALA A 89 -22.23 25.48 -29.83
CA ALA A 89 -21.96 26.53 -30.80
C ALA A 89 -22.91 26.28 -31.98
N ASP A 90 -23.80 27.24 -32.19
CA ASP A 90 -24.50 27.52 -33.45
C ASP A 90 -23.66 28.59 -34.19
#